data_AF-A0A6B1ASR0-F1
#
_entry.id   AF-A0A6B1ASR0-F1
#
_cell.length_a   1.000
_cell.length_b   1.000
_cell.length_c   1.000
_cell.angle_alpha   90.00
_cell.angle_beta   90.00
_cell.angle_gamma   90.00
#
_symmetry.space_group_name_H-M   'P 1'
#
loop_
_entity.id
_entity.type
_entity.pdbx_description
1 polymer ?
#
loop_
_entity_poly.entity_id
_entity_poly.type
_entity_poly.pdbx_seq_one_letter_code
_entity_poly.pdbx_strand_id
1 'polypeptide(L)'
;MHAVDDGFPAQVANASMGLSTPTAIYQARFAKYLENRGLKPKLGGKVWCFIGDGYGLCETRADLRNWFEVSADYYICHAALVGLFRAGKIDAAELAAKAAELDMDPDKMDAAER
;
A
#
# COMPACT_ATOMS: atom_id res chain seq x y z
N MET A 1 -30.68 -14.50 -3.75
CA MET A 1 -30.34 -13.09 -4.02
C MET A 1 -29.45 -12.59 -2.89
N HIS A 2 -28.17 -12.96 -2.89
CA HIS A 2 -27.10 -12.35 -2.09
C HIS A 2 -25.79 -12.88 -2.67
N ALA A 3 -25.43 -12.37 -3.86
CA ALA A 3 -24.09 -12.52 -4.39
C ALA A 3 -23.24 -11.48 -3.66
N VAL A 4 -22.51 -11.90 -2.62
CA VAL A 4 -21.44 -11.10 -2.02
C VAL A 4 -20.24 -11.24 -2.96
N ASP A 5 -20.35 -10.60 -4.13
CA ASP A 5 -19.33 -10.60 -5.17
C ASP A 5 -18.51 -9.30 -5.03
N ASP A 6 -17.99 -9.05 -3.82
CA ASP A 6 -17.09 -7.92 -3.55
C ASP A 6 -15.66 -8.32 -3.92
N GLY A 7 -15.48 -8.62 -5.21
CA GLY A 7 -14.19 -8.92 -5.80
C GLY A 7 -13.17 -7.86 -5.37
N PHE A 8 -12.19 -8.32 -4.60
CA PHE A 8 -11.19 -7.48 -3.97
C PHE A 8 -10.47 -6.63 -5.03
N PRO A 9 -10.37 -5.29 -4.86
CA PRO A 9 -9.56 -4.48 -5.75
C PRO A 9 -8.13 -5.01 -5.69
N ALA A 10 -7.49 -5.23 -6.84
CA ALA A 10 -6.10 -5.70 -6.85
C ALA A 10 -5.21 -4.65 -6.17
N GLN A 11 -4.92 -4.87 -4.88
CA GLN A 11 -4.02 -4.05 -4.09
C GLN A 11 -2.61 -4.53 -4.39
N VAL A 12 -1.91 -3.79 -5.25
CA VAL A 12 -0.51 -4.04 -5.56
C VAL A 12 0.29 -2.91 -4.95
N ALA A 13 1.01 -3.21 -3.88
CA ALA A 13 1.94 -2.28 -3.28
C ALA A 13 3.27 -2.36 -4.05
N ASN A 14 3.82 -1.20 -4.41
CA ASN A 14 5.13 -1.08 -5.01
C ASN A 14 5.98 -0.13 -4.15
N ALA A 15 7.19 -0.57 -3.81
CA ALA A 15 8.18 0.19 -3.07
C ALA A 15 9.50 0.23 -3.86
N SER A 16 9.82 1.40 -4.41
CA SER A 16 11.08 1.70 -5.11
C SER A 16 11.28 3.22 -5.10
N MET A 17 12.51 3.70 -4.96
CA MET A 17 12.79 5.15 -4.93
C MET A 17 12.74 5.82 -6.32
N GLY A 18 12.52 5.07 -7.41
CA GLY A 18 12.46 5.68 -8.76
C GLY A 18 11.63 4.93 -9.79
N LEU A 19 11.50 3.61 -9.66
CA LEU A 19 10.71 2.81 -10.60
C LEU A 19 9.29 2.54 -10.11
N SER A 20 8.96 2.91 -8.87
CA SER A 20 7.66 2.65 -8.26
C SER A 20 6.54 3.37 -9.00
N THR A 21 6.69 4.68 -9.22
CA THR A 21 5.71 5.54 -9.89
C THR A 21 5.39 5.06 -11.31
N PRO A 22 6.36 4.89 -12.23
CA PRO A 22 6.04 4.43 -13.58
C PRO A 22 5.43 3.03 -13.54
N THR A 23 5.95 2.12 -12.71
CA THR A 23 5.43 0.74 -12.62
C THR A 23 3.99 0.71 -12.09
N ALA A 24 3.65 1.52 -11.08
CA ALA A 24 2.29 1.63 -10.55
C ALA A 24 1.31 2.14 -11.63
N ILE A 25 1.73 3.14 -12.42
CA ILE A 25 0.94 3.63 -13.56
C ILE A 25 0.75 2.52 -14.59
N TYR A 26 1.80 1.79 -14.95
CA TYR A 26 1.71 0.68 -15.90
C TYR A 26 0.77 -0.43 -15.40
N GLN A 27 0.87 -0.81 -14.13
CA GLN A 27 -0.01 -1.79 -13.50
C GLN A 27 -1.48 -1.33 -13.53
N ALA A 28 -1.76 -0.08 -13.19
CA ALA A 28 -3.10 0.49 -13.25
C ALA A 28 -3.67 0.50 -14.68
N ARG A 29 -2.86 0.92 -15.67
CA ARG A 29 -3.26 0.93 -17.09
C ARG A 29 -3.52 -0.47 -17.61
N PHE A 30 -2.68 -1.43 -17.25
CA PHE A 30 -2.84 -2.83 -17.65
C PHE A 30 -4.10 -3.44 -17.03
N ALA A 31 -4.37 -3.20 -15.75
CA ALA A 31 -5.61 -3.63 -15.11
C ALA A 31 -6.84 -3.06 -15.82
N LYS A 32 -6.82 -1.76 -16.17
CA LYS A 32 -7.90 -1.11 -16.92
C LYS A 32 -8.06 -1.69 -18.33
N TYR A 33 -6.96 -2.02 -18.99
CA TYR A 33 -6.98 -2.68 -20.29
C TYR A 33 -7.69 -4.04 -20.23
N LEU A 34 -7.36 -4.87 -19.24
CA LEU A 34 -8.00 -6.17 -19.04
C LEU A 34 -9.50 -6.06 -18.76
N GLU A 35 -9.90 -5.11 -17.91
CA GLU A 35 -11.31 -4.78 -17.65
C GLU A 35 -12.07 -4.37 -18.91
N ASN A 36 -11.47 -3.54 -19.76
CA ASN A 36 -12.08 -3.08 -21.00
C ASN A 36 -12.21 -4.18 -22.05
N ARG A 37 -11.36 -5.22 -22.00
CA ARG A 37 -11.39 -6.38 -22.90
C ARG A 37 -12.29 -7.51 -22.39
N GLY A 38 -12.92 -7.36 -21.23
CA GLY A 38 -13.72 -8.42 -20.60
C GLY A 38 -12.90 -9.60 -20.10
N LEU A 39 -11.58 -9.46 -20.02
CA LEU A 39 -10.66 -10.49 -19.50
C LEU A 39 -10.59 -10.47 -17.96
N LYS A 40 -11.07 -9.39 -17.34
CA LYS A 40 -11.18 -9.24 -15.90
C LYS A 40 -12.52 -8.56 -15.54
N PRO A 41 -13.20 -8.97 -14.45
CA PRO A 41 -14.40 -8.29 -13.98
C PRO A 41 -14.11 -6.81 -13.68
N LYS A 42 -15.06 -5.93 -14.02
CA LYS A 42 -14.98 -4.48 -13.78
C LYS A 42 -15.29 -4.14 -12.33
N LEU A 43 -14.42 -4.57 -11.44
CA LEU A 43 -14.57 -4.38 -10.00
C LEU A 43 -14.07 -3.00 -9.54
N GLY A 44 -13.36 -2.28 -10.42
CA GLY A 44 -12.62 -1.10 -10.01
C GLY A 44 -11.46 -1.48 -9.08
N GLY A 45 -10.49 -0.59 -8.94
CA GLY A 45 -9.32 -0.85 -8.11
C GLY A 45 -8.55 0.42 -7.81
N LYS A 46 -8.00 0.48 -6.61
CA LYS A 46 -7.03 1.50 -6.22
C LYS A 46 -5.64 0.86 -6.24
N VAL A 47 -4.71 1.52 -6.91
CA VAL A 47 -3.28 1.18 -6.87
C VAL A 47 -2.61 2.17 -5.94
N TRP A 48 -1.87 1.68 -4.96
CA TRP A 48 -1.15 2.49 -3.99
C TRP A 48 0.35 2.41 -4.30
N CYS A 49 1.00 3.56 -4.38
CA CYS A 49 2.42 3.67 -4.65
C CYS A 49 3.10 4.24 -3.40
N PHE A 50 4.07 3.52 -2.86
CA PHE A 50 4.87 3.98 -1.72
C PHE A 50 6.22 4.45 -2.25
N ILE A 51 6.58 5.67 -1.89
CA ILE A 51 7.81 6.33 -2.30
C ILE A 51 8.44 6.89 -1.04
N GLY A 52 9.71 6.56 -0.81
CA GLY A 52 10.49 7.18 0.25
C GLY A 52 10.95 8.56 -0.18
N ASP A 53 10.62 9.58 0.62
CA ASP A 53 11.15 10.94 0.45
C ASP A 53 12.44 11.10 1.27
N GLY A 54 13.27 12.07 0.88
CA GLY A 54 14.53 12.40 1.55
C GLY A 54 15.80 11.93 0.83
N TYR A 55 16.94 12.22 1.45
CA TYR A 55 18.26 11.90 0.90
C TYR A 55 18.64 10.43 1.11
N GLY A 56 19.43 9.89 0.17
CA GLY A 56 19.97 8.54 0.28
C GLY A 56 20.98 8.42 1.41
N LEU A 57 20.83 7.40 2.24
CA LEU A 57 21.76 7.04 3.31
C LEU A 57 22.55 5.77 2.96
N CYS A 58 23.73 5.63 3.54
CA CYS A 58 24.55 4.43 3.43
C CYS A 58 24.25 3.47 4.58
N GLU A 59 23.16 2.70 4.44
CA GLU A 59 22.74 1.72 5.45
C GLU A 59 22.26 0.40 4.82
N THR A 60 21.89 -0.58 5.65
CA THR A 60 21.35 -1.85 5.14
C THR A 60 19.99 -1.66 4.46
N ARG A 61 19.61 -2.60 3.59
CA ARG A 61 18.32 -2.53 2.88
C ARG A 61 17.11 -2.62 3.83
N ALA A 62 17.25 -3.31 4.96
CA ALA A 62 16.18 -3.40 5.95
C ALA A 62 16.01 -2.03 6.65
N ASP A 63 17.11 -1.45 7.11
CA ASP A 63 17.11 -0.18 7.81
C ASP A 63 16.63 0.96 6.91
N LEU A 64 17.07 0.98 5.63
CA LEU A 64 16.58 1.97 4.66
C LEU A 64 15.07 1.85 4.41
N ARG A 65 14.51 0.64 4.35
CA ARG A 65 13.05 0.48 4.16
C ARG A 65 12.25 0.97 5.36
N ASN A 66 12.76 0.78 6.56
CA ASN A 66 12.15 1.31 7.78
C ASN A 66 12.35 2.83 7.88
N TRP A 67 13.52 3.31 7.47
CA TRP A 67 13.84 4.74 7.42
C TRP A 67 12.88 5.50 6.53
N PHE A 68 12.70 5.03 5.29
CA PHE A 68 11.84 5.63 4.28
C PHE A 68 10.36 5.23 4.38
N GLU A 69 9.98 4.44 5.39
CA GLU A 69 8.57 4.11 5.64
C GLU A 69 7.93 3.29 4.51
N VAL A 70 8.75 2.47 3.85
CA VAL A 70 8.36 1.61 2.72
C VAL A 70 8.54 0.12 3.02
N SER A 71 8.72 -0.24 4.29
CA SER A 71 8.80 -1.64 4.71
C SER A 71 7.46 -2.34 4.54
N ALA A 72 7.51 -3.57 4.01
CA ALA A 72 6.34 -4.43 3.89
C ALA A 72 5.81 -4.86 5.27
N ASP A 73 6.70 -5.03 6.24
CA ASP A 73 6.38 -5.65 7.52
C ASP A 73 5.54 -4.73 8.41
N TYR A 74 5.67 -3.41 8.24
CA TYR A 74 5.06 -2.40 9.10
C TYR A 74 4.18 -1.43 8.30
N TYR A 75 4.81 -0.56 7.52
CA TYR A 75 4.16 0.59 6.89
C TYR A 75 3.15 0.21 5.79
N ILE A 76 3.51 -0.73 4.90
CA ILE A 76 2.62 -1.17 3.83
C ILE A 76 1.43 -1.97 4.41
N CYS A 77 1.68 -2.82 5.41
CA CYS A 77 0.63 -3.53 6.15
C CYS A 77 -0.36 -2.56 6.79
N HIS A 78 0.13 -1.55 7.51
CA HIS A 78 -0.72 -0.53 8.12
C HIS A 78 -1.57 0.22 7.07
N ALA A 79 -0.95 0.64 5.97
CA ALA A 79 -1.68 1.31 4.89
C ALA A 79 -2.74 0.41 4.24
N ALA A 80 -2.48 -0.90 4.12
CA ALA A 80 -3.47 -1.87 3.64
C ALA A 80 -4.64 -2.00 4.63
N LEU A 81 -4.37 -2.08 5.94
CA LEU A 81 -5.40 -2.11 6.98
C LEU A 81 -6.25 -0.83 6.96
N VAL A 82 -5.64 0.35 6.87
CA VAL A 82 -6.37 1.62 6.71
C VAL A 82 -7.21 1.61 5.42
N GLY A 83 -6.69 1.02 4.34
CA GLY A 83 -7.43 0.81 3.10
C GLY A 83 -8.68 -0.05 3.30
N LEU A 84 -8.58 -1.13 4.08
CA LEU A 84 -9.70 -2.01 4.44
C LEU A 84 -10.72 -1.30 5.33
N PHE A 85 -10.25 -0.53 6.31
CA PHE A 85 -11.09 0.25 7.21
C PHE A 85 -11.90 1.30 6.44
N ARG A 86 -11.25 2.04 5.54
CA ARG A 86 -11.91 3.02 4.66
C ARG A 86 -12.87 2.38 3.66
N ALA A 87 -12.69 1.11 3.36
CA ALA A 87 -13.62 0.32 2.55
C ALA A 87 -14.78 -0.28 3.37
N GLY A 88 -14.80 -0.08 4.70
CA GLY A 88 -15.83 -0.60 5.60
C GLY A 88 -15.74 -2.11 5.84
N LYS A 89 -14.59 -2.75 5.55
CA LYS A 89 -14.41 -4.20 5.69
C LYS A 89 -13.90 -4.65 7.06
N ILE A 90 -13.31 -3.73 7.82
CA ILE A 90 -12.84 -3.96 9.21
C ILE A 90 -13.33 -2.80 10.09
N ASP A 91 -13.51 -3.06 11.38
CA ASP A 91 -13.90 -2.04 12.37
C ASP A 91 -12.66 -1.30 12.94
N ALA A 92 -12.87 -0.14 13.54
CA ALA A 92 -11.83 0.67 14.17
C ALA A 92 -11.11 -0.10 15.29
N ALA A 93 -11.84 -0.94 16.04
CA ALA A 93 -11.23 -1.77 17.08
C ALA A 93 -10.29 -2.84 16.51
N GLU A 94 -10.66 -3.46 15.39
CA GLU A 94 -9.84 -4.45 14.70
C GLU A 94 -8.61 -3.80 14.06
N LEU A 95 -8.78 -2.62 13.44
CA LEU A 95 -7.67 -1.82 12.93
C LEU A 95 -6.68 -1.48 14.05
N ALA A 96 -7.15 -1.02 15.20
CA ALA A 96 -6.29 -0.66 16.33
C ALA A 96 -5.53 -1.86 16.88
N ALA A 97 -6.20 -3.02 17.03
CA ALA A 97 -5.55 -4.24 17.48
C ALA A 97 -4.46 -4.70 16.52
N LYS A 98 -4.74 -4.69 15.21
CA LYS A 98 -3.79 -5.10 14.17
C LYS A 98 -2.66 -4.10 13.97
N ALA A 99 -2.93 -2.81 14.12
CA ALA A 99 -1.91 -1.77 14.07
C ALA A 99 -0.97 -1.84 15.29
N ALA A 100 -1.47 -2.21 16.47
CA ALA A 100 -0.65 -2.38 17.67
C ALA A 100 0.31 -3.59 17.59
N GLU A 101 0.03 -4.57 16.73
CA GLU A 101 0.95 -5.68 16.43
C GLU A 101 2.16 -5.22 15.59
N LEU A 102 2.06 -4.06 14.92
CA LEU A 102 3.12 -3.49 14.09
C LEU A 102 4.03 -2.62 14.96
N ASP A 103 5.33 -2.89 14.94
CA ASP A 103 6.35 -2.13 15.67
C ASP A 103 6.64 -0.78 14.97
N MET A 104 5.62 0.06 14.85
CA MET A 104 5.65 1.36 14.20
C MET A 104 5.76 2.48 15.23
N ASP A 105 6.68 3.41 15.00
CA ASP A 105 6.79 4.65 15.76
C ASP A 105 5.97 5.77 15.09
N PRO A 106 4.85 6.23 15.68
CA PRO A 106 4.02 7.29 15.13
C PRO A 106 4.60 8.70 15.34
N ASP A 107 5.51 8.88 16.30
CA ASP A 107 6.13 10.18 16.62
C ASP A 107 7.47 10.35 15.89
N LYS A 108 7.80 9.37 15.03
CA LYS A 108 8.97 9.37 14.16
C LYS A 108 8.92 10.59 13.22
N MET A 109 9.91 11.47 13.34
CA MET A 109 10.11 12.61 12.42
C MET A 109 10.14 12.15 10.94
N ASP A 110 9.59 12.96 10.02
CA ASP A 110 9.56 12.64 8.58
C ASP A 110 10.99 12.45 8.03
N ALA A 111 11.18 11.45 7.16
CA ALA A 111 12.46 11.15 6.52
C ALA A 111 13.02 12.31 5.67
N ALA A 112 12.16 13.18 5.13
CA ALA A 112 12.58 14.34 4.35
C ALA A 112 13.12 15.50 5.20
N GLU A 113 12.72 15.58 6.46
CA GLU A 113 13.05 16.69 7.35
C GLU A 113 14.24 16.39 8.29
N ARG A 114 14.66 15.11 8.37
CA ARG A 114 15.78 14.63 9.21
C ARG A 114 17.15 15.00 8.64
#